data_AF-A0A3R8UQR4-F1
#
_entry.id   AF-A0A3R8UQR4-F1
#
_cell.length_a   1.000
_cell.length_b   1.000
_cell.length_c   1.000
_cell.angle_alpha   90.00
_cell.angle_beta   90.00
_cell.angle_gamma   90.00
#
_symmetry.space_group_name_H-M   'P 1'
#
loop_
_entity.id
_entity.type
_entity.pdbx_description
1 polymer ?
#
loop_
_entity_poly.entity_id
_entity_poly.type
_entity_poly.pdbx_seq_one_letter_code
_entity_poly.pdbx_strand_id
1 'polypeptide(L)'
;MKKIMVLMVCSLLASFGNAQEYTTNNLIIKQGNKTYTINEAEQTITLRPEEFSIEYLNKAYQEKKNLFYAAQALVTDRSADVNFQEGTKIESIQYFEAGTGFAAEKNQVIHYPILSYDGHQYLYYVSNKEKRVDKIGTSGNWDIYKWTLKGVYQYDAEMDWNIYDNDQVHIALIIDRNLDGILQKGEFFDVHINFKK
;
A
#
# COMPACT_ATOMS: atom_id res chain seq x y z
N MET A 1 -9.83 36.11 58.97
CA MET A 1 -9.60 36.49 57.56
C MET A 1 -9.42 35.22 56.74
N LYS A 2 -10.10 35.15 55.59
CA LYS A 2 -10.49 33.92 54.85
C LYS A 2 -9.28 33.16 54.25
N LYS A 3 -9.25 31.83 54.39
CA LYS A 3 -8.38 30.94 53.61
C LYS A 3 -9.02 30.75 52.23
N ILE A 4 -8.33 31.17 51.17
CA ILE A 4 -8.73 30.91 49.78
C ILE A 4 -8.08 29.59 49.38
N MET A 5 -8.91 28.57 49.16
CA MET A 5 -8.48 27.30 48.60
C MET A 5 -8.66 27.38 47.08
N VAL A 6 -7.55 27.42 46.34
CA VAL A 6 -7.57 27.39 44.87
C VAL A 6 -7.76 25.94 44.44
N LEU A 7 -8.93 25.64 43.88
CA LEU A 7 -9.22 24.34 43.27
C LEU A 7 -8.66 24.36 41.84
N MET A 8 -7.57 23.63 41.61
CA MET A 8 -6.98 23.46 40.28
C MET A 8 -7.80 22.40 39.53
N VAL A 9 -8.70 22.85 38.64
CA VAL A 9 -9.45 21.96 37.75
C VAL A 9 -8.54 21.63 36.56
N CYS A 10 -7.90 20.46 36.58
CA CYS A 10 -7.29 19.88 35.40
C CYS A 10 -8.40 19.37 34.46
N SER A 11 -8.79 20.19 33.49
CA SER A 11 -9.53 19.70 32.32
C SER A 11 -8.58 18.87 31.46
N LEU A 12 -8.54 17.57 31.71
CA LEU A 12 -8.02 16.56 30.79
C LEU A 12 -8.90 16.60 29.53
N LEU A 13 -8.47 17.36 28.53
CA LEU A 13 -8.94 17.21 27.16
C LEU A 13 -8.47 15.83 26.70
N ALA A 14 -9.34 14.82 26.82
CA ALA A 14 -9.17 13.58 26.09
C ALA A 14 -9.25 13.94 24.61
N SER A 15 -8.08 14.02 23.95
CA SER A 15 -8.02 13.98 22.51
C SER A 15 -8.55 12.61 22.09
N PHE A 16 -9.81 12.55 21.70
CA PHE A 16 -10.35 11.42 20.95
C PHE A 16 -9.63 11.41 19.59
N GLY A 17 -8.43 10.81 19.55
CA GLY A 17 -7.86 10.39 18.29
C GLY A 17 -8.80 9.35 17.72
N ASN A 18 -9.42 9.63 16.58
CA ASN A 18 -10.13 8.59 15.82
C ASN A 18 -9.13 7.45 15.61
N ALA A 19 -9.43 6.28 16.16
CA ALA A 19 -8.61 5.10 15.93
C ALA A 19 -8.62 4.81 14.42
N GLN A 20 -7.45 4.65 13.82
CA GLN A 20 -7.33 4.30 12.41
C GLN A 20 -8.05 2.97 12.16
N GLU A 21 -9.09 3.01 11.33
CA GLU A 21 -9.86 1.80 10.99
C GLU A 21 -9.21 1.09 9.79
N TYR A 22 -8.75 -0.14 10.02
CA TYR A 22 -8.27 -1.04 8.97
C TYR A 22 -9.34 -2.07 8.66
N THR A 23 -9.71 -2.18 7.39
CA THR A 23 -10.63 -3.19 6.90
C THR A 23 -10.04 -3.88 5.67
N THR A 24 -10.64 -4.98 5.22
CA THR A 24 -10.23 -5.62 3.96
C THR A 24 -10.69 -4.85 2.73
N ASN A 25 -11.54 -3.83 2.89
CA ASN A 25 -12.12 -3.05 1.79
C ASN A 25 -11.41 -1.70 1.60
N ASN A 26 -10.32 -1.45 2.32
CA ASN A 26 -9.61 -0.19 2.22
C ASN A 26 -8.09 -0.34 2.16
N LEU A 27 -7.45 0.70 1.61
CA LEU A 27 -6.04 0.99 1.78
C LEU A 27 -5.88 2.26 2.61
N ILE A 28 -4.86 2.31 3.45
CA ILE A 28 -4.49 3.53 4.16
C ILE A 28 -3.20 4.05 3.58
N ILE A 29 -3.23 5.25 3.00
CA ILE A 29 -2.04 5.94 2.52
C ILE A 29 -1.62 6.98 3.55
N LYS A 30 -0.35 6.96 3.98
CA LYS A 30 0.20 7.92 4.94
C LYS A 30 1.35 8.71 4.35
N GLN A 31 1.35 10.02 4.58
CA GLN A 31 2.46 10.91 4.23
C GLN A 31 2.65 11.93 5.37
N GLY A 32 3.72 11.76 6.15
CA GLY A 32 3.94 12.51 7.39
C GLY A 32 2.76 12.32 8.36
N ASN A 33 2.14 13.42 8.79
CA ASN A 33 0.98 13.39 9.69
C ASN A 33 -0.37 13.27 8.96
N LYS A 34 -0.38 13.13 7.63
CA LYS A 34 -1.61 12.98 6.85
C LYS A 34 -1.92 11.52 6.59
N THR A 35 -3.20 11.19 6.69
CA THR A 35 -3.76 9.88 6.35
C THR A 35 -4.84 10.06 5.30
N TYR A 36 -4.79 9.26 4.25
CA TYR A 36 -5.81 9.13 3.22
C TYR A 36 -6.35 7.71 3.29
N THR A 37 -7.68 7.58 3.34
CA THR A 37 -8.34 6.27 3.27
C THR A 37 -8.86 6.09 1.86
N ILE A 38 -8.40 5.03 1.19
CA ILE A 38 -8.86 4.62 -0.13
C ILE A 38 -9.94 3.56 0.08
N ASN A 39 -11.19 3.88 -0.25
CA ASN A 39 -12.33 2.98 -0.08
C ASN A 39 -13.02 2.63 -1.41
N GLU A 40 -12.61 3.28 -2.49
CA GLU A 40 -13.10 3.06 -3.84
C GLU A 40 -12.10 2.20 -4.61
N ALA A 41 -12.62 1.42 -5.56
CA ALA A 41 -11.79 0.58 -6.42
C ALA A 41 -10.81 1.41 -7.28
N GLU A 42 -11.22 2.61 -7.68
CA GLU A 42 -10.38 3.58 -8.38
C GLU A 42 -10.49 4.89 -7.61
N GLN A 43 -9.36 5.51 -7.26
CA GLN A 43 -9.37 6.77 -6.52
C GLN A 43 -8.15 7.62 -6.84
N THR A 44 -8.38 8.90 -7.12
CA THR A 44 -7.31 9.90 -7.24
C THR A 44 -7.04 10.59 -5.91
N ILE A 45 -5.77 10.73 -5.53
CA ILE A 45 -5.33 11.53 -4.38
C ILE A 45 -4.20 12.49 -4.78
N THR A 46 -3.98 13.52 -3.97
CA THR A 46 -2.87 14.45 -4.14
C THR A 46 -1.90 14.34 -2.98
N LEU A 47 -0.63 14.09 -3.30
CA LEU A 47 0.47 14.01 -2.34
C LEU A 47 1.53 15.08 -2.63
N ARG A 48 2.39 15.37 -1.65
CA ARG A 48 3.67 16.05 -1.95
C ARG A 48 4.64 15.05 -2.57
N PRO A 49 5.63 15.49 -3.35
CA PRO A 49 6.68 14.62 -3.88
C PRO A 49 7.69 14.23 -2.78
N GLU A 50 7.21 13.48 -1.79
CA GLU A 50 7.91 13.03 -0.58
C GLU A 50 7.55 11.57 -0.30
N GLU A 51 8.35 10.87 0.53
CA GLU A 51 8.05 9.51 0.98
C GLU A 51 6.61 9.37 1.51
N PHE A 52 5.94 8.30 1.10
CA PHE A 52 4.65 7.89 1.64
C PHE A 52 4.61 6.38 1.84
N SER A 53 3.57 5.87 2.49
CA SER A 53 3.35 4.44 2.62
C SER A 53 1.92 4.04 2.34
N ILE A 54 1.74 2.84 1.79
CA ILE A 54 0.46 2.18 1.62
C ILE A 54 0.36 1.06 2.66
N GLU A 55 -0.69 1.09 3.45
CA GLU A 55 -0.97 0.09 4.47
C GLU A 55 -2.26 -0.66 4.14
N TYR A 56 -2.25 -1.97 4.33
CA TYR A 56 -3.37 -2.84 3.96
C TYR A 56 -3.41 -4.11 4.81
N LEU A 57 -4.59 -4.74 4.84
CA LEU A 57 -4.78 -6.03 5.49
C LEU A 57 -4.55 -7.19 4.52
N ASN A 58 -3.74 -8.16 4.93
CA ASN A 58 -3.62 -9.46 4.26
C ASN A 58 -3.35 -10.58 5.29
N LYS A 59 -3.52 -11.86 4.88
CA LYS A 59 -3.19 -13.01 5.72
C LYS A 59 -1.68 -13.18 5.84
N ALA A 60 -1.26 -13.71 6.98
CA ALA A 60 0.13 -14.12 7.18
C ALA A 60 0.50 -15.30 6.27
N TYR A 61 1.76 -15.32 5.82
CA TYR A 61 2.36 -16.48 5.16
C TYR A 61 2.20 -17.75 6.02
N GLN A 62 1.73 -18.85 5.42
CA GLN A 62 1.57 -20.13 6.11
C GLN A 62 2.52 -21.18 5.50
N GLU A 63 3.77 -21.15 5.92
CA GLU A 63 4.85 -22.03 5.40
C GLU A 63 4.46 -23.51 5.41
N LYS A 64 3.92 -24.02 6.52
CA LYS A 64 3.51 -25.43 6.65
C LYS A 64 2.44 -25.87 5.66
N LYS A 65 1.67 -24.92 5.11
CA LYS A 65 0.61 -25.18 4.13
C LYS A 65 0.99 -24.70 2.73
N ASN A 66 2.20 -24.15 2.56
CA ASN A 66 2.65 -23.53 1.32
C ASN A 66 1.68 -22.45 0.78
N LEU A 67 1.05 -21.68 1.68
CA LEU A 67 0.13 -20.60 1.28
C LEU A 67 0.85 -19.27 1.32
N PHE A 68 1.22 -18.77 0.14
CA PHE A 68 1.96 -17.54 -0.05
C PHE A 68 1.03 -16.36 -0.33
N TYR A 69 0.67 -15.65 0.73
CA TYR A 69 -0.16 -14.44 0.65
C TYR A 69 0.72 -13.23 0.34
N ALA A 70 0.82 -12.92 -0.96
CA ALA A 70 1.45 -11.70 -1.46
C ALA A 70 0.41 -10.83 -2.15
N ALA A 71 0.55 -9.51 -1.99
CA ALA A 71 -0.14 -8.59 -2.90
C ALA A 71 0.67 -8.44 -4.18
N GLN A 72 0.03 -8.06 -5.27
CA GLN A 72 0.65 -7.79 -6.57
C GLN A 72 0.46 -6.31 -6.88
N ALA A 73 1.54 -5.60 -7.20
CA ALA A 73 1.51 -4.16 -7.44
C ALA A 73 2.14 -3.81 -8.79
N LEU A 74 1.37 -3.21 -9.69
CA LEU A 74 1.86 -2.47 -10.84
C LEU A 74 2.06 -1.01 -10.41
N VAL A 75 3.22 -0.46 -10.71
CA VAL A 75 3.52 0.97 -10.52
C VAL A 75 3.91 1.55 -11.87
N THR A 76 3.21 2.59 -12.31
CA THR A 76 3.38 3.18 -13.63
C THR A 76 3.05 4.67 -13.60
N ASP A 77 3.43 5.43 -14.61
CA ASP A 77 3.18 6.88 -14.71
C ASP A 77 2.41 7.27 -15.98
N ARG A 78 2.01 6.27 -16.74
CA ARG A 78 1.09 6.39 -17.88
C ARG A 78 -0.24 5.77 -17.50
N SER A 79 -1.29 6.07 -18.27
CA SER A 79 -2.53 5.32 -18.14
C SER A 79 -2.27 3.83 -18.42
N ALA A 80 -2.30 3.02 -17.37
CA ALA A 80 -2.52 1.59 -17.52
C ALA A 80 -4.04 1.40 -17.49
N ASP A 81 -4.60 0.87 -18.57
CA ASP A 81 -6.02 0.50 -18.61
C ASP A 81 -6.17 -0.81 -17.82
N VAL A 82 -6.21 -0.69 -16.49
CA VAL A 82 -6.39 -1.83 -15.60
C VAL A 82 -7.88 -1.96 -15.31
N ASN A 83 -8.57 -2.76 -16.13
CA ASN A 83 -10.01 -2.99 -15.96
C ASN A 83 -10.27 -3.99 -14.81
N PHE A 84 -10.23 -3.49 -13.57
CA PHE A 84 -10.59 -4.29 -12.41
C PHE A 84 -12.10 -4.47 -12.29
N GLN A 85 -12.53 -5.73 -12.32
CA GLN A 85 -13.94 -6.10 -12.12
C GLN A 85 -14.01 -7.33 -11.21
N GLU A 86 -14.98 -7.33 -10.30
CA GLU A 86 -15.27 -8.49 -9.45
C GLU A 86 -15.61 -9.71 -10.34
N GLY A 87 -15.07 -10.88 -9.98
CA GLY A 87 -15.23 -12.12 -10.74
C GLY A 87 -14.23 -12.28 -11.89
N THR A 88 -13.43 -11.27 -12.21
CA THR A 88 -12.36 -11.38 -13.21
C THR A 88 -11.22 -12.23 -12.66
N LYS A 89 -10.72 -13.15 -13.49
CA LYS A 89 -9.50 -13.90 -13.16
C LYS A 89 -8.30 -12.97 -13.20
N ILE A 90 -7.49 -13.00 -12.15
CA ILE A 90 -6.27 -12.18 -12.06
C ILE A 90 -5.34 -12.44 -13.26
N GLU A 91 -5.18 -13.71 -13.65
CA GLU A 91 -4.35 -14.13 -14.79
C GLU A 91 -4.82 -13.58 -16.16
N SER A 92 -6.03 -13.03 -16.25
CA SER A 92 -6.57 -12.45 -17.49
C SER A 92 -6.37 -10.93 -17.58
N ILE A 93 -5.88 -10.31 -16.50
CA ILE A 93 -5.65 -8.87 -16.45
C ILE A 93 -4.25 -8.62 -16.99
N GLN A 94 -4.15 -7.76 -18.01
CA GLN A 94 -2.87 -7.31 -18.53
C GLN A 94 -2.00 -6.82 -17.36
N TYR A 95 -0.70 -7.11 -17.38
CA TYR A 95 0.27 -6.84 -16.30
C TYR A 95 0.21 -7.78 -15.08
N PHE A 96 -0.81 -8.63 -14.94
CA PHE A 96 -0.96 -9.62 -13.85
C PHE A 96 -1.05 -11.07 -14.34
N GLU A 97 -0.93 -11.28 -15.64
CA GLU A 97 -0.87 -12.61 -16.24
C GLU A 97 0.43 -13.36 -15.89
N ALA A 98 0.42 -14.68 -16.07
CA ALA A 98 1.58 -15.51 -15.81
C ALA A 98 2.81 -15.04 -16.62
N GLY A 99 3.95 -14.86 -15.93
CA GLY A 99 5.20 -14.41 -16.55
C GLY A 99 5.46 -12.90 -16.48
N THR A 100 4.49 -12.10 -16.02
CA THR A 100 4.66 -10.63 -15.85
C THR A 100 5.22 -10.23 -14.48
N GLY A 101 5.31 -11.17 -13.54
CA GLY A 101 5.80 -10.91 -12.19
C GLY A 101 7.33 -10.71 -12.16
N PHE A 102 7.79 -9.57 -11.64
CA PHE A 102 9.22 -9.30 -11.53
C PHE A 102 9.88 -10.06 -10.39
N ALA A 103 11.00 -10.71 -10.71
CA ALA A 103 11.87 -11.32 -9.74
C ALA A 103 12.39 -10.29 -8.71
N ALA A 104 12.71 -10.76 -7.51
CA ALA A 104 13.47 -9.94 -6.59
C ALA A 104 14.92 -9.89 -7.04
N GLU A 105 15.39 -8.74 -7.53
CA GLU A 105 16.82 -8.59 -7.75
C GLU A 105 17.58 -8.59 -6.43
N LYS A 106 18.80 -9.14 -6.40
CA LYS A 106 19.60 -9.25 -5.16
C LYS A 106 19.93 -7.89 -4.53
N ASN A 107 19.85 -6.81 -5.30
CA ASN A 107 20.07 -5.43 -4.86
C ASN A 107 18.78 -4.60 -4.84
N GLN A 108 17.62 -5.26 -4.90
CA GLN A 108 16.35 -4.59 -5.07
C GLN A 108 16.09 -3.63 -3.91
N VAL A 109 15.83 -2.39 -4.28
CA VAL A 109 15.66 -1.29 -3.36
C VAL A 109 14.23 -1.34 -2.85
N ILE A 110 14.04 -1.88 -1.66
CA ILE A 110 12.72 -2.22 -1.08
C ILE A 110 11.72 -1.03 -1.12
N HIS A 111 12.23 0.20 -1.15
CA HIS A 111 11.43 1.43 -1.14
C HIS A 111 11.24 2.10 -2.51
N TYR A 112 11.78 1.53 -3.58
CA TYR A 112 11.70 2.05 -4.95
C TYR A 112 11.15 0.94 -5.84
N PRO A 113 9.81 0.83 -5.96
CA PRO A 113 9.22 -0.07 -6.94
C PRO A 113 9.78 0.14 -8.34
N ILE A 114 9.86 -0.94 -9.11
CA ILE A 114 10.11 -0.84 -10.56
C ILE A 114 8.95 -0.06 -11.19
N LEU A 115 9.26 1.07 -11.83
CA LEU A 115 8.32 1.74 -12.72
C LEU A 115 8.17 0.86 -13.97
N SER A 116 6.96 0.38 -14.21
CA SER A 116 6.71 -0.70 -15.13
C SER A 116 5.56 -0.41 -16.07
N TYR A 117 5.69 -1.04 -17.22
CA TYR A 117 4.80 -0.98 -18.35
C TYR A 117 4.35 -2.36 -18.83
N ASP A 118 4.92 -3.41 -18.23
CA ASP A 118 4.86 -4.78 -18.73
C ASP A 118 4.45 -5.78 -17.64
N GLY A 119 4.46 -5.38 -16.37
CA GLY A 119 4.21 -6.32 -15.29
C GLY A 119 4.21 -5.74 -13.89
N HIS A 120 3.98 -6.62 -12.92
CA HIS A 120 3.79 -6.29 -11.52
C HIS A 120 4.95 -6.83 -10.66
N GLN A 121 5.01 -6.34 -9.43
CA GLN A 121 5.89 -6.87 -8.40
C GLN A 121 5.10 -7.45 -7.24
N TYR A 122 5.66 -8.47 -6.59
CA TYR A 122 5.05 -9.07 -5.41
C TYR A 122 5.39 -8.26 -4.16
N LEU A 123 4.41 -8.10 -3.26
CA LEU A 123 4.54 -7.47 -1.96
C LEU A 123 4.26 -8.54 -0.89
N TYR A 124 5.31 -9.02 -0.24
CA TYR A 124 5.22 -10.17 0.68
C TYR A 124 5.99 -9.93 1.97
N TYR A 125 5.62 -10.69 3.00
CA TYR A 125 6.33 -10.79 4.25
C TYR A 125 6.40 -12.26 4.68
N VAL A 126 7.59 -12.85 4.63
CA VAL A 126 7.87 -14.18 5.18
C VAL A 126 8.53 -14.03 6.54
N SER A 127 9.54 -13.16 6.62
CA SER A 127 10.25 -12.82 7.85
C SER A 127 10.89 -11.43 7.73
N ASN A 128 11.49 -10.94 8.83
CA ASN A 128 12.28 -9.70 8.77
C ASN A 128 13.48 -9.75 7.82
N LYS A 129 13.96 -10.95 7.45
CA LYS A 129 15.07 -11.15 6.50
C LYS A 129 14.60 -11.36 5.06
N GLU A 130 13.32 -11.67 4.88
CA GLU A 130 12.73 -12.03 3.59
C GLU A 130 11.34 -11.38 3.48
N LYS A 131 11.34 -10.17 2.94
CA LYS A 131 10.16 -9.32 2.82
C LYS A 131 10.35 -8.24 1.77
N ARG A 132 9.23 -7.70 1.29
CA ARG A 132 9.12 -6.45 0.51
C ARG A 132 8.18 -5.42 1.15
N VAL A 133 7.47 -5.82 2.20
CA VAL A 133 6.64 -4.95 3.04
C VAL A 133 6.94 -5.22 4.50
N ASP A 134 6.67 -4.25 5.37
CA ASP A 134 6.78 -4.44 6.82
C ASP A 134 5.46 -4.94 7.41
N LYS A 135 5.51 -5.86 8.37
CA LYS A 135 4.38 -6.13 9.27
C LYS A 135 4.38 -5.11 10.41
N ILE A 136 3.36 -4.26 10.47
CA ILE A 136 3.28 -3.17 11.47
C ILE A 136 2.27 -3.42 12.58
N GLY A 137 1.46 -4.47 12.46
CA GLY A 137 0.48 -4.85 13.48
C GLY A 137 -0.47 -5.92 12.99
N THR A 138 -1.61 -6.03 13.69
CA THR A 138 -2.71 -6.93 13.36
C THR A 138 -4.05 -6.24 13.58
N SER A 139 -5.06 -6.64 12.82
CA SER A 139 -6.46 -6.24 13.01
C SER A 139 -7.35 -7.48 12.88
N GLY A 140 -7.91 -7.93 13.99
CA GLY A 140 -8.60 -9.23 14.05
C GLY A 140 -7.67 -10.38 13.63
N ASN A 141 -8.07 -11.13 12.61
CA ASN A 141 -7.31 -12.27 12.06
C ASN A 141 -6.35 -11.88 10.92
N TRP A 142 -6.17 -10.58 10.67
CA TRP A 142 -5.36 -10.06 9.56
C TRP A 142 -4.09 -9.41 10.08
N ASP A 143 -3.02 -9.54 9.30
CA ASP A 143 -1.80 -8.74 9.48
C ASP A 143 -1.98 -7.39 8.80
N ILE A 144 -1.45 -6.33 9.42
CA ILE A 144 -1.34 -5.01 8.79
C ILE A 144 0.04 -4.93 8.16
N TYR A 145 0.08 -4.88 6.83
CA TYR A 145 1.31 -4.68 6.07
C TYR A 145 1.46 -3.23 5.66
N LYS A 146 2.70 -2.75 5.64
CA LYS A 146 3.09 -1.41 5.22
C LYS A 146 4.13 -1.51 4.10
N TRP A 147 3.80 -0.92 2.97
CA TRP A 147 4.71 -0.72 1.86
C TRP A 147 5.14 0.75 1.83
N THR A 148 6.43 1.01 2.05
CA THR A 148 7.00 2.37 2.05
C THR A 148 7.59 2.68 0.69
N LEU A 149 7.23 3.82 0.11
CA LEU A 149 7.65 4.28 -1.21
C LEU A 149 8.37 5.63 -1.10
N LYS A 150 9.65 5.66 -1.48
CA LYS A 150 10.49 6.86 -1.53
C LYS A 150 10.60 7.46 -2.93
N GLY A 151 10.31 6.64 -3.93
CA GLY A 151 10.51 6.96 -5.34
C GLY A 151 10.13 5.77 -6.21
N VAL A 152 10.69 5.73 -7.41
CA VAL A 152 10.66 4.57 -8.31
C VAL A 152 12.06 4.17 -8.74
N TYR A 153 12.20 2.93 -9.17
CA TYR A 153 13.37 2.46 -9.89
C TYR A 153 13.09 2.53 -11.40
N GLN A 154 13.88 3.32 -12.12
CA GLN A 154 13.76 3.56 -13.56
C GLN A 154 15.14 3.86 -14.15
N TYR A 155 15.40 3.41 -15.38
CA TYR A 155 16.69 3.64 -16.08
C TYR A 155 17.91 3.16 -15.28
N ASP A 156 17.79 2.00 -14.66
CA ASP A 156 18.82 1.39 -13.79
C ASP A 156 19.19 2.23 -12.55
N ALA A 157 18.33 3.17 -12.15
CA ALA A 157 18.57 4.09 -11.02
C ALA A 157 17.35 4.25 -10.10
N GLU A 158 17.63 4.55 -8.83
CA GLU A 158 16.64 5.04 -7.86
C GLU A 158 16.33 6.51 -8.15
N MET A 159 15.05 6.84 -8.31
CA MET A 159 14.58 8.19 -8.52
C MET A 159 13.59 8.56 -7.43
N ASP A 160 14.03 9.39 -6.48
CA ASP A 160 13.18 9.92 -5.40
C ASP A 160 12.00 10.73 -5.97
N TRP A 161 10.86 10.73 -5.25
CA TRP A 161 9.68 11.48 -5.68
C TRP A 161 9.93 12.98 -5.93
N ASN A 162 10.85 13.59 -5.17
CA ASN A 162 11.18 15.03 -5.26
C ASN A 162 11.91 15.42 -6.54
N ILE A 163 12.60 14.48 -7.19
CA ILE A 163 13.30 14.67 -8.48
C ILE A 163 12.63 13.88 -9.61
N TYR A 164 11.51 13.22 -9.32
CA TYR A 164 10.76 12.45 -10.30
C TYR A 164 10.18 13.38 -11.37
N ASP A 165 10.43 13.07 -12.64
CA ASP A 165 10.09 13.96 -13.77
C ASP A 165 8.59 14.12 -13.93
N ASN A 166 7.81 13.05 -13.75
CA ASN A 166 6.37 13.08 -13.85
C ASN A 166 5.72 13.66 -12.59
N ASP A 167 4.54 14.25 -12.75
CA ASP A 167 3.70 14.76 -11.67
C ASP A 167 2.62 13.76 -11.26
N GLN A 168 2.62 12.56 -11.83
CA GLN A 168 1.67 11.51 -11.52
C GLN A 168 2.34 10.14 -11.41
N VAL A 169 1.77 9.30 -10.56
CA VAL A 169 2.04 7.86 -10.51
C VAL A 169 0.75 7.10 -10.23
N HIS A 170 0.56 6.00 -10.93
CA HIS A 170 -0.57 5.09 -10.83
C HIS A 170 -0.08 3.82 -10.15
N ILE A 171 -0.84 3.37 -9.16
CA ILE A 171 -0.56 2.15 -8.40
C ILE A 171 -1.80 1.26 -8.46
N ALA A 172 -1.72 0.21 -9.26
CA ALA A 172 -2.72 -0.84 -9.31
C ALA A 172 -2.29 -2.00 -8.40
N LEU A 173 -3.08 -2.28 -7.37
CA LEU A 173 -2.78 -3.25 -6.32
C LEU A 173 -3.86 -4.33 -6.29
N ILE A 174 -3.44 -5.60 -6.32
CA ILE A 174 -4.30 -6.78 -6.11
C ILE A 174 -3.86 -7.49 -4.82
N ILE A 175 -4.82 -7.85 -3.97
CA ILE A 175 -4.62 -8.58 -2.72
C ILE A 175 -5.56 -9.79 -2.72
N ASP A 176 -5.14 -10.89 -3.35
CA ASP A 176 -5.89 -12.16 -3.35
C ASP A 176 -5.80 -12.81 -1.96
N ARG A 177 -6.85 -12.62 -1.15
CA ARG A 177 -6.84 -13.02 0.27
C ARG A 177 -7.29 -14.45 0.47
N ASN A 178 -7.84 -15.12 -0.53
CA ASN A 178 -8.24 -16.53 -0.44
C ASN A 178 -7.44 -17.45 -1.37
N LEU A 179 -6.55 -16.88 -2.20
CA LEU A 179 -5.67 -17.55 -3.15
C LEU A 179 -6.44 -18.34 -4.21
N ASP A 180 -7.61 -17.84 -4.63
CA ASP A 180 -8.43 -18.48 -5.66
C ASP A 180 -8.17 -17.93 -7.07
N GLY A 181 -7.38 -16.87 -7.20
CA GLY A 181 -7.03 -16.24 -8.47
C GLY A 181 -8.16 -15.42 -9.11
N ILE A 182 -9.23 -15.11 -8.37
CA ILE A 182 -10.41 -14.38 -8.84
C ILE A 182 -10.56 -13.10 -8.03
N LEU A 183 -10.67 -11.96 -8.70
CA LEU A 183 -10.87 -10.68 -8.02
C LEU A 183 -12.19 -10.65 -7.25
N GLN A 184 -12.12 -10.37 -5.96
CA GLN A 184 -13.29 -10.10 -5.12
C GLN A 184 -13.34 -8.64 -4.67
N LYS A 185 -14.50 -8.23 -4.19
CA LYS A 185 -14.68 -6.89 -3.62
C LYS A 185 -13.64 -6.61 -2.54
N GLY A 186 -12.98 -5.45 -2.64
CA GLY A 186 -11.95 -5.02 -1.69
C GLY A 186 -10.58 -5.66 -1.90
N GLU A 187 -10.41 -6.52 -2.92
CA GLU A 187 -9.12 -7.12 -3.27
C GLU A 187 -8.36 -6.36 -4.34
N PHE A 188 -8.92 -5.30 -4.91
CA PHE A 188 -8.27 -4.51 -5.94
C PHE A 188 -8.44 -3.01 -5.70
N PHE A 189 -7.40 -2.26 -6.04
CA PHE A 189 -7.36 -0.81 -5.92
C PHE A 189 -6.49 -0.24 -7.05
N ASP A 190 -7.00 0.75 -7.76
CA ASP A 190 -6.26 1.60 -8.68
C ASP A 190 -6.16 3.00 -8.09
N VAL A 191 -4.97 3.36 -7.63
CA VAL A 191 -4.72 4.64 -6.96
C VAL A 191 -3.92 5.54 -7.89
N HIS A 192 -4.54 6.65 -8.31
CA HIS A 192 -3.87 7.67 -9.08
C HIS A 192 -3.36 8.75 -8.13
N ILE A 193 -2.04 8.94 -8.08
CA ILE A 193 -1.39 9.90 -7.19
C ILE A 193 -0.88 11.05 -8.02
N ASN A 194 -1.42 12.24 -7.79
CA ASN A 194 -0.91 13.49 -8.35
C ASN A 194 0.03 14.15 -7.35
N PHE A 195 1.27 14.42 -7.75
CA PHE A 195 2.26 15.13 -6.95
C PHE A 195 2.08 16.65 -7.10
N LYS A 196 1.87 17.31 -5.97
CA LYS A 196 1.84 18.78 -5.90
C LYS A 196 3.27 19.32 -5.84
N LYS A 197 3.84 19.62 -7.01
CA LYS A 197 5.13 20.31 -7.17
C LYS A 197 5.03 21.80 -6.83
#